data_AF-A0A822G4K9-F1
#
_entry.id   AF-A0A822G4K9-F1
#
_cell.length_a   1.000
_cell.length_b   1.000
_cell.length_c   1.000
_cell.angle_alpha   90.00
_cell.angle_beta   90.00
_cell.angle_gamma   90.00
#
_symmetry.space_group_name_H-M   'P 1'
#
loop_
_entity.id
_entity.type
_entity.pdbx_description
1 polymer ?
#
loop_
_entity_poly.entity_id
_entity_poly.type
_entity_poly.pdbx_seq_one_letter_code
_entity_poly.pdbx_strand_id
1 'polypeptide(L)'
;MKAISCLSISNGQLEFQRRPARDDIQLIIDLNSLEMSGIDSELNNENELNLTRPLLIQSFNPTNNLLHIEFETNPLNTKSDYRIQAKSHPLQINYHATTINTLIECFLPDRHHDLEGIKEAAYSIYTDIKHRTQFLVSENLKKIIDLDINIDLQSIYFIVPEHGSYQSSSSVMCLDLGHLMFKGGEKNVQNPEKDVFYDAK
;
A
#
# COMPACT_ATOMS: atom_id res chain seq x y z
N MET A 1 4.87 30.18 0.06
CA MET A 1 5.09 28.72 0.19
C MET A 1 4.50 28.08 -1.06
N LYS A 2 5.29 27.35 -1.86
CA LYS A 2 4.83 26.68 -3.10
C LYS A 2 4.65 25.19 -2.81
N ALA A 3 3.50 24.62 -3.16
CA ALA A 3 3.25 23.19 -3.00
C ALA A 3 4.05 22.39 -4.04
N ILE A 4 4.77 21.36 -3.61
CA ILE A 4 5.59 20.49 -4.48
C ILE A 4 4.73 19.40 -5.13
N SER A 5 3.73 18.91 -4.40
CA SER A 5 2.75 17.96 -4.92
C SER A 5 1.41 18.10 -4.19
N CYS A 6 0.33 17.72 -4.84
CA CYS A 6 -1.02 17.69 -4.26
C CYS A 6 -1.67 16.33 -4.55
N LEU A 7 -2.03 15.62 -3.48
CA LEU A 7 -2.75 14.35 -3.52
C LEU A 7 -4.24 14.61 -3.30
N SER A 8 -5.08 14.06 -4.17
CA SER A 8 -6.52 14.08 -4.09
C SER A 8 -7.05 12.65 -4.06
N ILE A 9 -7.91 12.37 -3.10
CA ILE A 9 -8.64 11.11 -2.97
C ILE A 9 -10.11 11.45 -3.10
N SER A 10 -10.80 10.84 -4.06
CA SER A 10 -12.24 11.08 -4.24
C SER A 10 -13.04 9.83 -3.86
N ASN A 11 -14.11 10.04 -3.10
CA ASN A 11 -15.05 9.00 -2.67
C ASN A 11 -14.35 7.82 -1.99
N GLY A 12 -13.65 8.11 -0.88
CA GLY A 12 -13.18 7.10 0.06
C GLY A 12 -14.21 6.83 1.14
N GLN A 13 -14.55 5.57 1.37
CA GLN A 13 -15.44 5.12 2.44
C GLN A 13 -14.73 4.09 3.32
N LEU A 14 -14.95 4.22 4.62
CA LEU A 14 -14.53 3.23 5.61
C LEU A 14 -15.77 2.85 6.40
N GLU A 15 -16.08 1.57 6.40
CA GLU A 15 -17.20 1.02 7.14
C GLU A 15 -16.70 0.02 8.18
N PHE A 16 -17.10 0.23 9.42
CA PHE A 16 -16.83 -0.68 10.53
C PHE A 16 -18.16 -1.25 11.02
N GLN A 17 -18.29 -2.57 10.99
CA GLN A 17 -19.46 -3.28 11.46
C GLN A 17 -19.07 -4.27 12.56
N ARG A 18 -19.93 -4.37 13.58
CA ARG A 18 -19.88 -5.45 14.57
C ARG A 18 -21.13 -6.28 14.43
N ARG A 19 -21.00 -7.61 14.42
CA ARG A 19 -22.11 -8.57 14.36
C ARG A 19 -22.40 -9.07 15.79
N PRO A 20 -23.38 -8.49 16.52
CA PRO A 20 -23.52 -8.73 17.96
C PRO A 20 -23.89 -10.17 18.32
N ALA A 21 -24.51 -10.90 17.39
CA ALA A 21 -24.91 -12.29 17.59
C ALA A 21 -23.72 -13.27 17.70
N ARG A 22 -22.52 -12.88 17.27
CA ARG A 22 -21.32 -13.75 17.25
C ARG A 22 -20.04 -13.08 17.79
N ASP A 23 -20.12 -11.80 18.15
CA ASP A 23 -18.99 -10.97 18.57
C ASP A 23 -17.88 -10.81 17.50
N ASP A 24 -18.31 -10.74 16.24
CA ASP A 24 -17.42 -10.62 15.08
C ASP A 24 -17.34 -9.17 14.59
N ILE A 25 -16.21 -8.82 13.98
CA ILE A 25 -15.91 -7.51 13.43
C ILE A 25 -15.67 -7.63 11.93
N GLN A 26 -16.17 -6.65 11.18
CA GLN A 26 -15.91 -6.45 9.77
C GLN A 26 -15.46 -5.00 9.53
N LEU A 27 -14.39 -4.84 8.75
CA LEU A 27 -13.88 -3.56 8.29
C LEU A 27 -13.85 -3.58 6.76
N ILE A 28 -14.51 -2.61 6.14
CA ILE A 28 -14.55 -2.44 4.70
C ILE A 28 -13.95 -1.08 4.37
N ILE A 29 -13.03 -1.04 3.41
CA ILE A 29 -12.42 0.18 2.90
C ILE A 29 -12.62 0.18 1.40
N ASP A 30 -13.26 1.24 0.90
CA ASP A 30 -13.51 1.48 -0.51
C ASP A 30 -12.87 2.80 -0.91
N LEU A 31 -12.08 2.80 -1.98
CA LEU A 31 -11.49 4.00 -2.57
C LEU A 31 -11.81 4.02 -4.06
N ASN A 32 -12.47 5.08 -4.54
CA ASN A 32 -12.82 5.15 -5.96
C ASN A 32 -11.67 5.70 -6.81
N SER A 33 -11.09 6.83 -6.45
CA SER A 33 -10.01 7.41 -7.26
C SER A 33 -8.91 8.01 -6.42
N LEU A 34 -7.72 7.99 -7.02
CA LEU A 34 -6.49 8.55 -6.48
C LEU A 34 -5.82 9.34 -7.59
N GLU A 35 -5.58 10.62 -7.33
CA GLU A 35 -4.89 11.52 -8.24
C GLU A 35 -3.79 12.28 -7.50
N MET A 36 -2.59 12.32 -8.07
CA MET A 36 -1.50 13.12 -7.53
C MET A 36 -0.98 14.03 -8.60
N SER A 37 -0.96 15.33 -8.34
CA SER A 37 -0.35 16.34 -9.20
C SER A 37 0.98 16.81 -8.62
N GLY A 38 1.92 17.15 -9.50
CA GLY A 38 3.23 17.65 -9.13
C GLY A 38 3.34 19.18 -9.18
N ILE A 39 4.58 19.64 -9.05
CA ILE A 39 4.93 21.06 -9.09
C ILE A 39 4.67 21.64 -10.48
N ASP A 40 4.17 22.87 -10.53
CA ASP A 40 3.85 23.55 -11.79
C ASP A 40 5.08 23.52 -12.72
N SER A 41 4.90 22.97 -13.93
CA SER A 41 5.87 23.07 -15.01
C SER A 41 5.60 24.38 -15.75
N GLU A 42 6.59 25.27 -15.79
CA GLU A 42 6.53 26.44 -16.68
C GLU A 42 6.71 25.95 -18.13
N LEU A 43 5.61 25.77 -18.86
CA LEU A 43 5.70 25.62 -20.31
C LEU A 43 5.95 27.02 -20.90
N ASN A 44 7.20 27.30 -21.28
CA ASN A 44 7.54 28.45 -22.09
C ASN A 44 7.04 28.24 -23.53
N ASN A 45 5.79 28.62 -23.78
CA ASN A 45 5.40 29.07 -25.11
C ASN A 45 5.51 30.59 -25.11
N GLU A 46 6.20 31.17 -26.08
CA GLU A 46 6.63 32.57 -26.10
C GLU A 46 5.52 33.64 -25.93
N ASN A 47 4.24 33.27 -25.77
CA ASN A 47 3.15 34.20 -25.52
C ASN A 47 2.09 33.78 -24.48
N GLU A 48 2.20 32.61 -23.82
CA GLU A 48 1.24 32.21 -22.75
C GLU A 48 1.92 31.33 -21.68
N LEU A 49 1.89 31.78 -20.42
CA LEU A 49 2.23 30.97 -19.24
C LEU A 49 1.10 29.97 -18.96
N ASN A 50 1.08 28.86 -19.68
CA ASN A 50 0.18 27.74 -19.35
C ASN A 50 0.82 26.91 -18.23
N LEU A 51 0.51 27.28 -16.98
CA LEU A 51 0.85 26.50 -15.79
C LEU A 51 0.04 25.20 -15.79
N THR A 52 0.60 24.13 -16.34
CA THR A 52 0.00 22.79 -16.25
C THR A 52 0.76 21.99 -15.20
N ARG A 53 0.03 21.50 -14.19
CA ARG A 53 0.62 20.57 -13.22
C ARG A 53 0.74 19.19 -13.84
N PRO A 54 1.90 18.54 -13.76
CA PRO A 54 2.06 17.17 -14.23
C PRO A 54 1.25 16.24 -13.32
N LEU A 55 0.46 15.35 -13.91
CA LEU A 55 -0.27 14.32 -13.18
C LEU A 55 0.66 13.13 -12.93
N LEU A 56 1.09 12.92 -11.69
CA LEU A 56 2.03 11.88 -11.28
C LEU A 56 1.36 10.53 -11.02
N ILE A 57 0.13 10.54 -10.50
CA ILE A 57 -0.64 9.33 -10.21
C ILE A 57 -2.06 9.55 -10.71
N GLN A 58 -2.62 8.55 -11.36
CA GLN A 58 -4.00 8.57 -11.84
C GLN A 58 -4.59 7.16 -11.80
N SER A 59 -5.76 7.03 -11.17
CA SER A 59 -6.62 5.87 -11.38
C SER A 59 -7.12 5.82 -12.83
N PHE A 60 -6.99 4.68 -13.50
CA PHE A 60 -7.32 4.55 -14.92
C PHE A 60 -8.78 4.89 -15.26
N ASN A 61 -9.69 4.71 -14.30
CA ASN A 61 -11.09 5.12 -14.41
C ASN A 61 -11.61 5.69 -13.08
N PRO A 62 -11.97 6.99 -13.01
CA PRO A 62 -12.45 7.63 -11.78
C PRO A 62 -13.85 7.18 -11.34
N THR A 63 -14.61 6.45 -12.18
CA THR A 63 -15.92 5.91 -11.81
C THR A 63 -15.85 4.49 -11.23
N ASN A 64 -14.70 3.83 -11.29
CA ASN A 64 -14.52 2.47 -10.78
C ASN A 64 -13.88 2.52 -9.39
N ASN A 65 -14.16 1.51 -8.56
CA ASN A 65 -13.58 1.35 -7.23
C ASN A 65 -12.08 0.99 -7.34
N LEU A 66 -11.17 1.98 -7.32
CA LEU A 66 -9.72 1.76 -7.38
C LEU A 66 -9.22 0.69 -6.39
N LEU A 67 -9.73 0.67 -5.16
CA LEU A 67 -9.28 -0.25 -4.13
C LEU A 67 -10.41 -0.60 -3.17
N HIS A 68 -10.72 -1.89 -3.10
CA HIS A 68 -11.60 -2.48 -2.11
C HIS A 68 -10.79 -3.39 -1.19
N ILE A 69 -10.85 -3.13 0.12
CA ILE A 69 -10.25 -3.98 1.15
C ILE A 69 -11.34 -4.38 2.14
N GLU A 70 -11.42 -5.67 2.43
CA GLU A 70 -12.32 -6.23 3.43
C GLU A 70 -11.52 -7.07 4.43
N PHE A 71 -11.76 -6.82 5.70
CA PHE A 71 -11.24 -7.62 6.80
C PHE A 71 -12.41 -8.12 7.64
N GLU A 72 -12.40 -9.41 7.97
CA GLU A 72 -13.40 -10.04 8.83
C GLU A 72 -12.71 -10.89 9.91
N THR A 73 -13.26 -10.87 11.13
CA THR A 73 -13.00 -11.89 12.15
C THR A 73 -14.10 -12.96 12.09
N ASN A 74 -13.75 -14.23 12.24
CA ASN A 74 -14.67 -15.38 12.16
C ASN A 74 -15.62 -15.30 10.93
N PRO A 75 -15.07 -15.18 9.70
CA PRO A 75 -15.87 -15.07 8.48
C PRO A 75 -16.90 -16.22 8.35
N LEU A 76 -18.11 -15.91 7.87
CA LEU A 76 -19.23 -16.87 7.84
C LEU A 76 -18.98 -18.10 6.96
N ASN A 77 -18.13 -17.95 5.93
CA ASN A 77 -17.96 -18.92 4.85
C ASN A 77 -16.65 -19.71 4.94
N THR A 78 -15.90 -19.59 6.05
CA THR A 78 -14.60 -20.25 6.25
C THR A 78 -14.47 -20.75 7.67
N LYS A 79 -13.53 -21.66 7.90
CA LYS A 79 -13.14 -22.13 9.23
C LYS A 79 -11.98 -21.34 9.85
N SER A 80 -11.40 -20.40 9.10
CA SER A 80 -10.32 -19.53 9.54
C SER A 80 -10.79 -18.48 10.54
N ASP A 81 -9.90 -18.11 11.45
CA ASP A 81 -10.15 -17.10 12.48
C ASP A 81 -10.32 -15.70 11.85
N TYR A 82 -9.65 -15.46 10.72
CA TYR A 82 -9.64 -14.17 10.05
C TYR A 82 -9.67 -14.32 8.53
N ARG A 83 -10.21 -13.30 7.87
CA ARG A 83 -10.18 -13.17 6.42
C ARG A 83 -9.73 -11.77 6.01
N ILE A 84 -8.87 -11.72 4.99
CA ILE A 84 -8.45 -10.49 4.32
C ILE A 84 -8.73 -10.65 2.83
N GLN A 85 -9.50 -9.73 2.27
CA GLN A 85 -9.66 -9.59 0.83
C GLN A 85 -9.18 -8.21 0.40
N ALA A 86 -8.43 -8.16 -0.70
CA ALA A 86 -8.05 -6.90 -1.31
C ALA A 86 -8.19 -7.04 -2.83
N LYS A 87 -8.85 -6.07 -3.45
CA LYS A 87 -9.00 -5.97 -4.91
C LYS A 87 -8.67 -4.56 -5.34
N SER A 88 -7.84 -4.41 -6.37
CA SER A 88 -7.60 -3.10 -6.97
C SER A 88 -8.03 -3.04 -8.43
N HIS A 89 -8.09 -1.83 -8.98
CA HIS A 89 -8.10 -1.57 -10.43
C HIS A 89 -6.74 -1.02 -10.87
N PRO A 90 -6.45 -1.03 -12.18
CA PRO A 90 -5.18 -0.52 -12.68
C PRO A 90 -4.90 0.92 -12.27
N LEU A 91 -3.64 1.20 -11.95
CA LEU A 91 -3.16 2.51 -11.55
C LEU A 91 -2.05 2.96 -12.50
N GLN A 92 -2.10 4.20 -12.96
CA GLN A 92 -1.03 4.79 -13.76
C GLN A 92 -0.20 5.72 -12.90
N ILE A 93 1.12 5.60 -13.01
CA ILE A 93 2.10 6.47 -12.40
C ILE A 93 2.95 7.08 -13.51
N ASN A 94 2.99 8.40 -13.57
CA ASN A 94 3.82 9.15 -14.51
C ASN A 94 5.00 9.76 -13.78
N TYR A 95 6.20 9.53 -14.31
CA TYR A 95 7.41 10.14 -13.81
C TYR A 95 7.52 11.59 -14.26
N HIS A 96 7.81 12.48 -13.31
CA HIS A 96 8.18 13.87 -13.59
C HIS A 96 9.42 14.23 -12.76
N ALA A 97 10.57 14.36 -13.44
CA ALA A 97 11.89 14.51 -12.84
C ALA A 97 11.94 15.68 -11.86
N THR A 98 11.47 16.87 -12.27
CA THR A 98 11.51 18.06 -11.42
C THR A 98 10.73 17.83 -10.13
N THR A 99 9.52 17.26 -10.20
CA THR A 99 8.74 17.03 -8.98
C THR A 99 9.39 15.98 -8.07
N ILE A 100 9.85 14.87 -8.64
CA ILE A 100 10.46 13.78 -7.85
C ILE A 100 11.76 14.24 -7.21
N ASN A 101 12.62 14.98 -7.92
CA ASN A 101 13.88 15.47 -7.38
C ASN A 101 13.63 16.47 -6.24
N THR A 102 12.71 17.43 -6.42
CA THR A 102 12.34 18.37 -5.36
C THR A 102 11.69 17.67 -4.16
N LEU A 103 10.91 16.61 -4.40
CA LEU A 103 10.35 15.79 -3.32
C LEU A 103 11.47 15.10 -2.52
N ILE A 104 12.45 14.51 -3.19
CA ILE A 104 13.60 13.85 -2.55
C ILE A 104 14.39 14.85 -1.70
N GLU A 105 14.62 16.08 -2.19
CA GLU A 105 15.31 17.13 -1.44
C GLU A 105 14.64 17.46 -0.11
N CYS A 106 13.30 17.37 -0.02
CA CYS A 106 12.58 17.61 1.24
C CYS A 106 12.81 16.53 2.31
N PHE A 107 13.26 15.34 1.92
CA PHE A 107 13.57 14.23 2.84
C PHE A 107 15.08 14.10 3.10
N LEU A 108 15.91 14.90 2.44
CA LEU A 108 17.33 14.98 2.75
C LEU A 108 17.52 15.95 3.92
N PRO A 109 18.08 15.51 5.07
CA PRO A 109 18.31 16.40 6.19
C PRO A 109 19.35 17.47 5.81
N ASP A 110 19.02 18.74 6.07
CA ASP A 110 19.99 19.83 6.01
C ASP A 110 21.17 19.48 6.91
N ARG A 111 22.39 19.64 6.39
CA ARG A 111 23.66 19.12 6.95
C ARG A 111 24.08 19.68 8.33
N HIS A 112 23.17 20.26 9.13
CA HIS A 112 23.47 20.98 10.36
C HIS A 112 22.53 20.73 11.55
N HIS A 113 21.64 19.74 11.50
CA HIS A 113 20.81 19.39 12.67
C HIS A 113 21.27 18.10 13.33
N ASP A 114 21.18 18.08 14.66
CA ASP A 114 21.62 17.03 15.59
C ASP A 114 20.89 15.70 15.32
N LEU A 115 21.36 14.99 14.30
CA LEU A 115 20.94 13.63 13.94
C LEU A 115 21.21 12.65 15.08
N GLU A 116 22.11 12.99 16.01
CA GLU A 116 22.50 12.15 17.13
C GLU A 116 21.39 12.11 18.18
N GLY A 117 20.84 13.28 18.56
CA GLY A 117 19.68 13.35 19.45
C GLY A 117 18.43 12.67 18.91
N ILE A 118 18.13 12.80 17.60
CA ILE A 118 17.00 12.10 16.97
C ILE A 118 17.24 10.58 16.92
N LYS A 119 18.48 10.15 16.62
CA LYS A 119 18.83 8.72 16.62
C LYS A 119 18.72 8.11 18.00
N GLU A 120 19.18 8.81 19.04
CA GLU A 120 19.07 8.35 20.43
C GLU A 120 17.61 8.27 20.89
N ALA A 121 16.81 9.30 20.60
CA ALA A 121 15.38 9.29 20.92
C ALA A 121 14.65 8.18 20.16
N ALA A 122 14.93 8.02 18.85
CA ALA A 122 14.39 6.95 18.04
C ALA A 122 14.85 5.57 18.51
N TYR A 123 16.10 5.44 18.97
CA TYR A 123 16.65 4.20 19.51
C TYR A 123 15.99 3.82 20.83
N SER A 124 15.77 4.78 21.73
CA SER A 124 15.05 4.58 22.99
C SER A 124 13.60 4.16 22.74
N ILE A 125 12.88 4.89 21.86
CA ILE A 125 11.52 4.53 21.43
C ILE A 125 11.52 3.14 20.78
N TYR A 126 12.50 2.83 19.94
CA TYR A 126 12.64 1.51 19.31
C TYR A 126 12.90 0.41 20.34
N THR A 127 13.76 0.62 21.33
CA THR A 127 14.02 -0.36 22.39
C THR A 127 12.80 -0.60 23.25
N ASP A 128 12.03 0.45 23.55
CA ASP A 128 10.79 0.36 24.30
C ASP A 128 9.70 -0.38 23.51
N ILE A 129 9.51 -0.04 22.23
CA ILE A 129 8.60 -0.75 21.33
C ILE A 129 9.05 -2.20 21.19
N LYS A 130 10.35 -2.45 20.96
CA LYS A 130 10.91 -3.80 20.85
C LYS A 130 10.67 -4.60 22.13
N HIS A 131 10.93 -4.05 23.30
CA HIS A 131 10.75 -4.75 24.57
C HIS A 131 9.27 -5.01 24.87
N ARG A 132 8.38 -4.03 24.63
CA ARG A 132 6.92 -4.22 24.78
C ARG A 132 6.38 -5.23 23.78
N THR A 133 6.81 -5.18 22.52
CA THR A 133 6.43 -6.14 21.49
C THR A 133 6.98 -7.52 21.81
N GLN A 134 8.25 -7.67 22.22
CA GLN A 134 8.83 -8.95 22.64
C GLN A 134 8.08 -9.56 23.82
N PHE A 135 7.73 -8.75 24.82
CA PHE A 135 6.94 -9.19 25.97
C PHE A 135 5.55 -9.68 25.54
N LEU A 136 4.81 -8.87 24.76
CA LEU A 136 3.48 -9.22 24.23
C LEU A 136 3.50 -10.47 23.34
N VAL A 137 4.53 -10.59 22.51
CA VAL A 137 4.75 -11.74 21.62
C VAL A 137 5.08 -12.97 22.48
N SER A 138 6.01 -12.89 23.43
CA SER A 138 6.38 -14.04 24.28
C SER A 138 5.24 -14.59 25.14
N GLU A 139 4.29 -13.75 25.59
CA GLU A 139 3.12 -14.21 26.35
C GLU A 139 1.97 -14.73 25.47
N ASN A 140 1.78 -14.21 24.24
CA ASN A 140 0.66 -14.58 23.37
C ASN A 140 1.00 -15.61 22.26
N LEU A 141 2.26 -16.02 22.12
CA LEU A 141 2.73 -16.94 21.07
C LEU A 141 2.43 -18.43 21.32
N LYS A 142 1.16 -18.78 21.56
CA LYS A 142 0.65 -20.15 21.33
C LYS A 142 -0.72 -20.18 20.67
N LYS A 143 -1.02 -19.21 19.81
CA LYS A 143 -2.18 -19.29 18.91
C LYS A 143 -1.69 -19.26 17.46
N ILE A 144 -1.85 -20.38 16.76
CA ILE A 144 -1.72 -20.41 15.31
C ILE A 144 -2.95 -19.67 14.80
N ILE A 145 -2.75 -18.45 14.29
CA ILE A 145 -3.81 -17.66 13.67
C ILE A 145 -4.09 -18.27 12.30
N ASP A 146 -5.32 -18.73 12.07
CA ASP A 146 -5.73 -19.23 10.76
C ASP A 146 -6.30 -18.09 9.90
N LEU A 147 -5.77 -17.92 8.69
CA LEU A 147 -5.97 -16.76 7.82
C LEU A 147 -6.39 -17.19 6.42
N ASP A 148 -7.57 -16.73 5.99
CA ASP A 148 -8.02 -16.77 4.60
C ASP A 148 -7.64 -15.45 3.91
N ILE A 149 -6.66 -15.48 3.00
CA ILE A 149 -6.14 -14.29 2.32
C ILE A 149 -6.44 -14.41 0.83
N ASN A 150 -7.10 -13.39 0.27
CA ASN A 150 -7.33 -13.28 -1.17
C ASN A 150 -7.01 -11.85 -1.64
N ILE A 151 -5.83 -11.68 -2.23
CA ILE A 151 -5.33 -10.42 -2.74
C ILE A 151 -5.28 -10.52 -4.27
N ASP A 152 -5.92 -9.57 -4.94
CA ASP A 152 -6.00 -9.44 -6.39
C ASP A 152 -5.70 -7.97 -6.76
N LEU A 153 -4.44 -7.66 -7.00
CA LEU A 153 -4.00 -6.31 -7.35
C LEU A 153 -3.73 -6.23 -8.85
N GLN A 154 -4.57 -5.47 -9.54
CA GLN A 154 -4.47 -5.18 -10.96
C GLN A 154 -3.21 -4.35 -11.29
N SER A 155 -2.83 -4.36 -12.56
CA SER A 155 -1.54 -3.83 -12.99
C SER A 155 -1.33 -2.34 -12.67
N ILE A 156 -0.10 -2.02 -12.27
CA ILE A 156 0.38 -0.66 -12.14
C ILE A 156 1.25 -0.34 -13.37
N TYR A 157 0.88 0.70 -14.11
CA TYR A 157 1.65 1.19 -15.25
C TYR A 157 2.57 2.33 -14.82
N PHE A 158 3.86 2.22 -15.11
CA PHE A 158 4.85 3.25 -14.84
C PHE A 158 5.36 3.86 -16.14
N ILE A 159 5.06 5.13 -16.37
CA ILE A 159 5.40 5.84 -17.61
C ILE A 159 6.53 6.84 -17.34
N VAL A 160 7.62 6.71 -18.10
CA VAL A 160 8.82 7.54 -17.97
C VAL A 160 9.13 8.23 -19.30
N PRO A 161 8.98 9.55 -19.40
CA PRO A 161 9.42 10.29 -20.58
C PRO A 161 10.94 10.37 -20.67
N GLU A 162 11.49 10.33 -21.88
CA GLU A 162 12.93 10.30 -22.18
C GLU A 162 13.74 11.40 -21.47
N HIS A 163 13.17 12.61 -21.36
CA HIS A 163 13.84 13.76 -20.74
C HIS A 163 13.31 14.10 -19.33
N GLY A 164 12.56 13.19 -18.71
CA GLY A 164 12.02 13.39 -17.36
C GLY A 164 10.82 14.34 -17.28
N SER A 165 10.38 14.92 -18.40
CA SER A 165 9.13 15.64 -18.54
C SER A 165 8.49 15.34 -19.90
N TYR A 166 7.16 15.41 -19.97
CA TYR A 166 6.44 15.22 -21.23
C TYR A 166 6.75 16.38 -22.19
N GLN A 167 7.21 16.05 -23.40
CA GLN A 167 7.42 16.99 -24.49
C GLN A 167 6.70 16.45 -25.73
N SER A 168 6.20 17.34 -26.59
CA SER A 168 5.32 16.99 -27.72
C SER A 168 5.94 16.01 -28.74
N SER A 169 7.26 15.81 -28.72
CA SER A 169 7.99 14.92 -29.63
C SER A 169 8.96 13.95 -28.93
N SER A 170 8.85 13.76 -27.60
CA SER A 170 9.75 12.87 -26.86
C SER A 170 9.24 11.44 -26.81
N SER A 171 10.16 10.47 -26.86
CA SER A 171 9.81 9.06 -26.62
C SER A 171 9.43 8.84 -25.14
N VAL A 172 8.61 7.83 -24.88
CA VAL A 172 8.25 7.42 -23.52
C VAL A 172 8.51 5.93 -23.34
N MET A 173 9.03 5.55 -22.17
CA MET A 173 9.10 4.16 -21.72
C MET A 173 7.85 3.87 -20.88
N CYS A 174 7.11 2.81 -21.22
CA CYS A 174 6.00 2.32 -20.41
C CYS A 174 6.37 0.96 -19.83
N LEU A 175 6.29 0.84 -18.51
CA LEU A 175 6.52 -0.39 -17.77
C LEU A 175 5.21 -0.87 -17.15
N ASP A 176 4.79 -2.07 -17.51
CA ASP A 176 3.69 -2.79 -16.87
C ASP A 176 4.28 -3.62 -15.72
N LEU A 177 3.89 -3.31 -14.47
CA LEU A 177 4.36 -4.04 -13.28
C LEU A 177 3.62 -5.36 -13.04
N GLY A 178 2.68 -5.71 -13.91
CA GLY A 178 1.96 -6.97 -13.90
C GLY A 178 0.84 -7.03 -12.86
N HIS A 179 0.12 -8.14 -12.92
CA HIS A 179 -1.00 -8.46 -12.04
C HIS A 179 -0.53 -9.34 -10.88
N LEU A 180 -0.79 -8.93 -9.65
CA LEU A 180 -0.45 -9.70 -8.45
C LEU A 180 -1.70 -10.41 -7.92
N MET A 181 -1.72 -11.73 -8.01
CA MET A 181 -2.68 -12.56 -7.28
C MET A 181 -1.98 -13.36 -6.19
N PHE A 182 -2.50 -13.24 -4.98
CA PHE A 182 -2.06 -14.04 -3.84
C PHE A 182 -3.27 -14.63 -3.14
N LYS A 183 -3.30 -15.97 -3.05
CA LYS A 183 -4.31 -16.71 -2.31
C LYS A 183 -3.63 -17.55 -1.25
N GLY A 184 -3.95 -17.29 0.00
CA GLY A 184 -3.56 -18.09 1.16
C GLY A 184 -4.81 -18.66 1.81
N GLY A 185 -4.76 -19.91 2.25
CA GLY A 185 -5.88 -20.55 2.93
C GLY A 185 -5.40 -21.54 4.00
N GLU A 186 -6.36 -22.18 4.65
CA GLU A 186 -6.18 -23.10 5.77
C GLU A 186 -4.94 -24.00 5.64
N LYS A 187 -4.13 -24.06 6.71
CA LYS A 187 -3.18 -25.15 6.87
C LYS A 187 -3.96 -26.44 7.14
N ASN A 188 -3.96 -27.36 6.18
CA ASN A 188 -4.27 -28.77 6.48
C ASN A 188 -3.17 -29.29 7.42
N VAL A 189 -3.38 -29.18 8.73
CA VAL A 189 -2.59 -29.91 9.72
C VAL A 189 -3.03 -31.36 9.60
N GLN A 190 -2.40 -32.11 8.69
CA GLN A 190 -2.47 -33.56 8.73
C GLN A 190 -1.93 -34.00 10.09
N ASN A 191 -2.80 -34.62 10.88
CA ASN A 191 -2.50 -35.14 12.21
C ASN A 191 -1.30 -36.10 12.13
N PRO A 192 -0.14 -35.81 12.77
CA PRO A 192 1.01 -36.71 12.73
C PRO A 192 0.81 -38.02 13.55
N GLU A 193 -0.35 -38.23 14.17
CA GLU A 193 -0.62 -39.42 15.01
C GLU A 193 -1.24 -40.62 14.27
N LYS A 194 -1.03 -40.78 12.97
CA LYS A 194 -1.54 -41.97 12.23
C LYS A 194 -0.52 -42.80 11.46
N ASP A 195 0.77 -42.69 11.78
CA ASP A 195 1.76 -43.71 11.40
C ASP A 195 1.90 -44.74 12.55
N VAL A 196 0.93 -45.66 12.58
CA VAL A 196 0.84 -46.81 13.49
C VAL A 196 1.69 -47.97 12.95
N PHE A 197 2.75 -48.32 13.70
CA PHE A 197 3.30 -49.66 14.01
C PHE A 197 3.94 -50.59 12.95
N TYR A 198 4.84 -51.42 13.51
CA TYR A 198 5.67 -52.57 13.03
C TYR A 198 7.03 -52.19 12.42
N ASP A 199 8.19 -52.71 12.86
CA ASP A 199 8.46 -54.08 13.30
C ASP A 199 9.53 -54.14 14.41
N ALA A 200 9.29 -54.98 15.43
CA ALA A 200 10.33 -55.44 16.34
C ALA A 200 10.88 -56.77 15.81
N LYS A 201 12.18 -56.81 15.52
CA LYS A 201 12.98 -58.03 15.45
C LYS A 201 14.28 -57.82 16.21
#